data_AF-A0A146LBX6-F1
#
_entry.id   AF-A0A146LBX6-F1
#
_cell.length_a   1.000
_cell.length_b   1.000
_cell.length_c   1.000
_cell.angle_alpha   90.00
_cell.angle_beta   90.00
_cell.angle_gamma   90.00
#
_symmetry.space_group_name_H-M   'P 1'
#
loop_
_entity.id
_entity.type
_entity.pdbx_description
1 polymer ?
#
loop_
_entity_poly.entity_id
_entity_poly.type
_entity_poly.pdbx_seq_one_letter_code
_entity_poly.pdbx_strand_id
1 'polypeptide(L)'
;MATCPSSNFQGMLLSNIINSTVASVDHIGVVPWALLLWVVWLILHSVYRKCFEGLLTRIGVQEPHKQRMIKIYWRLAFAAVSLPFAYQNLPIDNGDLHRDFLKTLGQLPQSLLIGEPPTFHTKFSYVLLTGFFLNTVCETCIEHGLKSWEFFLQESFTIFFICTFPLRSVYFGIALIATVNLEKSFYELSRLLCCISSIGKSNILLKTSSGVLLLHTFLWCGLYCYVLPKYFLILPVYKLEDGGDGSHVSLLLLLTFSIWAYFGMEVYSSPLSKLLLDHIYGNHRALEKILFGLNENAEEDFIIENHMNHSIERNIQEERAMSDWSHPHSGKKRSQCKVPDQRKNRENMRLMYQTVKCVIRIRRKLKKIRDQKAKETFYDAPPFMEGEKKTG
;
A
#
# COMPACT_ATOMS: atom_id res chain seq x y z
N MET A 1 55.83 26.88 29.93
CA MET A 1 55.08 26.10 28.93
C MET A 1 53.59 26.36 29.16
N ALA A 2 53.01 27.27 28.38
CA ALA A 2 51.57 27.55 28.43
C ALA A 2 50.88 26.57 27.48
N THR A 3 50.03 25.71 28.01
CA THR A 3 49.18 24.79 27.25
C THR A 3 48.05 25.57 26.60
N CYS A 4 47.94 25.51 25.28
CA CYS A 4 46.89 26.16 24.50
C CYS A 4 45.48 25.62 24.85
N PRO A 5 44.46 26.48 24.99
CA PRO A 5 43.08 26.08 25.23
C PRO A 5 42.33 25.79 23.92
N SER A 6 42.92 25.02 23.00
CA SER A 6 42.33 24.78 21.67
C SER A 6 41.25 23.68 21.65
N SER A 7 41.22 22.80 22.66
CA SER A 7 40.24 21.70 22.73
C SER A 7 38.84 22.13 23.15
N ASN A 8 38.70 23.24 23.89
CA ASN A 8 37.39 23.76 24.33
C ASN A 8 36.71 24.64 23.28
N PHE A 9 37.46 25.25 22.36
CA PHE A 9 36.90 26.15 21.37
C PHE A 9 36.08 25.40 20.31
N GLN A 10 36.57 24.25 19.83
CA GLN A 10 35.83 23.42 18.88
C GLN A 10 34.55 22.84 19.50
N GLY A 11 34.60 22.41 20.77
CA GLY A 11 33.42 21.94 21.50
C GLY A 11 32.37 23.04 21.74
N MET A 12 32.80 24.24 22.14
CA MET A 12 31.90 25.39 22.28
C MET A 12 31.33 25.87 20.95
N LEU A 13 32.12 25.83 19.87
CA LEU A 13 31.68 26.27 18.54
C LEU A 13 30.71 25.25 17.93
N LEU A 14 30.96 23.94 18.10
CA LEU A 14 30.01 22.90 17.72
C LEU A 14 28.72 22.98 18.56
N SER A 15 28.84 23.19 19.88
CA SER A 15 27.68 23.36 20.75
C SER A 15 26.88 24.61 20.41
N ASN A 16 27.52 25.73 20.09
CA ASN A 16 26.85 26.96 19.68
C ASN A 16 26.25 26.85 18.30
N ILE A 17 26.88 26.16 17.35
CA ILE A 17 26.27 25.85 16.05
C ILE A 17 25.07 24.95 16.28
N ILE A 18 25.17 23.87 17.04
CA ILE A 18 24.04 22.98 17.33
C ILE A 18 22.91 23.74 18.01
N ASN A 19 23.20 24.51 19.06
CA ASN A 19 22.20 25.29 19.79
C ASN A 19 21.59 26.42 18.94
N SER A 20 22.39 27.10 18.10
CA SER A 20 21.90 28.08 17.14
C SER A 20 21.09 27.44 16.02
N THR A 21 21.46 26.23 15.59
CA THR A 21 20.73 25.48 14.57
C THR A 21 19.41 25.04 15.16
N VAL A 22 19.39 24.43 16.36
CA VAL A 22 18.18 24.04 17.12
C VAL A 22 17.28 25.24 17.38
N ALA A 23 17.82 26.38 17.84
CA ALA A 23 17.05 27.60 18.03
C ALA A 23 16.48 28.16 16.71
N SER A 24 17.27 28.15 15.62
CA SER A 24 16.77 28.57 14.30
C SER A 24 15.72 27.61 13.74
N VAL A 25 15.87 26.31 14.01
CA VAL A 25 14.97 25.21 13.62
C VAL A 25 13.64 25.31 14.37
N ASP A 26 13.66 25.72 15.64
CA ASP A 26 12.48 25.95 16.48
C ASP A 26 11.59 27.09 15.94
N HIS A 27 12.20 28.14 15.39
CA HIS A 27 11.50 29.31 14.83
C HIS A 27 10.94 29.09 13.42
N ILE A 28 11.41 28.09 12.68
CA ILE A 28 10.84 27.75 11.37
C ILE A 28 9.47 27.11 11.59
N GLY A 29 8.48 27.60 10.85
CA GLY A 29 7.11 27.08 10.88
C GLY A 29 7.03 25.62 10.44
N VAL A 30 5.99 24.92 10.89
CA VAL A 30 5.76 23.50 10.57
C VAL A 30 5.60 23.25 9.07
N VAL A 31 5.02 24.20 8.34
CA VAL A 31 4.77 24.07 6.89
C VAL A 31 6.08 24.04 6.08
N PRO A 32 7.02 25.01 6.20
CA PRO A 32 8.32 24.92 5.55
C PRO A 32 9.09 23.64 5.89
N TRP A 33 9.05 23.21 7.15
CA TRP A 33 9.67 21.97 7.60
C TRP A 33 9.06 20.74 6.91
N ALA A 34 7.73 20.69 6.77
CA ALA A 34 7.03 19.57 6.15
C ALA A 34 7.34 19.49 4.65
N LEU A 35 7.46 20.65 3.98
CA LEU A 35 7.88 20.73 2.58
C LEU A 35 9.34 20.30 2.39
N LEU A 36 10.24 20.70 3.29
CA LEU A 36 11.62 20.24 3.26
C LEU A 36 11.70 18.72 3.38
N LEU A 37 11.02 18.14 4.38
CA LEU A 37 11.02 16.70 4.60
C LEU A 37 10.31 15.95 3.47
N TRP A 38 9.27 16.53 2.86
CA TRP A 38 8.67 15.98 1.63
C TRP A 38 9.70 15.84 0.51
N VAL A 39 10.52 16.86 0.25
CA VAL A 39 11.61 16.78 -0.74
C VAL A 39 12.65 15.72 -0.36
N VAL A 40 13.02 15.65 0.92
CA VAL A 40 13.95 14.61 1.41
C VAL A 40 13.37 13.21 1.18
N TRP A 41 12.07 13.00 1.46
CA TRP A 41 11.38 11.74 1.21
C TRP A 41 11.34 11.37 -0.27
N LEU A 42 11.07 12.33 -1.16
CA LEU A 42 11.12 12.13 -2.61
C LEU A 42 12.49 11.64 -3.07
N ILE A 43 13.57 12.28 -2.60
CA ILE A 43 14.95 11.88 -2.93
C ILE A 43 15.22 10.47 -2.39
N LEU A 44 14.89 10.22 -1.12
CA LEU A 44 15.12 8.94 -0.47
C LEU A 44 14.38 7.81 -1.18
N HIS A 45 13.11 8.03 -1.55
CA HIS A 45 12.32 7.06 -2.28
C HIS A 45 12.89 6.81 -3.69
N SER A 46 13.34 7.85 -4.39
CA SER A 46 13.97 7.69 -5.72
C SER A 46 15.24 6.84 -5.66
N VAL A 47 16.10 7.09 -4.66
CA VAL A 47 17.32 6.31 -4.42
C VAL A 47 16.95 4.87 -4.04
N TYR A 48 16.02 4.70 -3.10
CA TYR A 48 15.51 3.39 -2.69
C TYR A 48 15.01 2.58 -3.88
N ARG A 49 14.14 3.17 -4.71
CA ARG A 49 13.56 2.50 -5.89
C ARG A 49 14.66 2.02 -6.83
N LYS A 50 15.60 2.89 -7.22
CA LYS A 50 16.70 2.51 -8.13
C LYS A 50 17.59 1.40 -7.54
N CYS A 51 17.97 1.52 -6.27
CA CYS A 51 18.83 0.54 -5.61
C CYS A 51 18.14 -0.82 -5.47
N PHE A 52 16.88 -0.83 -5.00
CA PHE A 52 16.13 -2.05 -4.78
C PHE A 52 15.72 -2.71 -6.11
N GLU A 53 15.39 -1.89 -7.12
CA GLU A 53 15.15 -2.36 -8.48
C GLU A 53 16.38 -3.06 -9.06
N GLY A 54 17.57 -2.46 -8.90
CA GLY A 54 18.83 -3.05 -9.32
C GLY A 54 19.13 -4.36 -8.60
N LEU A 55 18.86 -4.44 -7.29
CA LEU A 55 19.02 -5.66 -6.50
C LEU A 55 18.10 -6.79 -7.00
N LEU A 56 16.80 -6.50 -7.16
CA LEU A 56 15.82 -7.49 -7.62
C LEU A 56 16.10 -7.98 -9.05
N THR A 57 16.61 -7.09 -9.91
CA THR A 57 17.05 -7.45 -11.27
C THR A 57 18.23 -8.40 -11.23
N ARG A 58 19.20 -8.20 -10.32
CA ARG A 58 20.34 -9.13 -10.14
C ARG A 58 19.91 -10.50 -9.62
N ILE A 59 18.86 -10.56 -8.79
CA ILE A 59 18.30 -11.81 -8.28
C ILE A 59 17.50 -12.56 -9.36
N GLY A 60 17.12 -11.88 -10.46
CA GLY A 60 16.34 -12.47 -11.55
C GLY A 60 14.84 -12.54 -11.26
N VAL A 61 14.32 -11.64 -10.41
CA VAL A 61 12.89 -11.56 -10.11
C VAL A 61 12.13 -11.00 -11.32
N GLN A 62 10.99 -11.62 -11.66
CA GLN A 62 10.15 -11.16 -12.76
C GLN A 62 9.57 -9.77 -12.51
N GLU A 63 9.41 -8.97 -13.57
CA GLU A 63 8.98 -7.57 -13.50
C GLU A 63 7.69 -7.30 -12.70
N PRO A 64 6.59 -8.09 -12.80
CA PRO A 64 5.39 -7.83 -12.00
C PRO A 64 5.62 -8.01 -10.50
N HIS A 65 6.35 -9.07 -10.09
CA HIS A 65 6.69 -9.29 -8.69
C HIS A 65 7.69 -8.27 -8.16
N LYS A 66 8.60 -7.82 -9.03
CA LYS A 66 9.59 -6.80 -8.71
C LYS A 66 8.94 -5.45 -8.36
N GLN A 67 8.00 -4.96 -9.18
CA GLN A 67 7.27 -3.71 -8.89
C GLN A 67 6.44 -3.83 -7.60
N ARG A 68 5.76 -4.97 -7.39
CA ARG A 68 5.01 -5.24 -6.14
C ARG A 68 5.92 -5.23 -4.92
N MET A 69 7.06 -5.90 -4.97
CA MET A 69 8.01 -5.97 -3.85
C MET A 69 8.61 -4.61 -3.49
N ILE A 70 8.92 -3.77 -4.48
CA ILE A 70 9.40 -2.39 -4.24
C ILE A 70 8.36 -1.61 -3.42
N LYS A 71 7.09 -1.63 -3.83
CA LYS A 71 6.01 -0.89 -3.16
C LYS A 71 5.73 -1.42 -1.75
N ILE A 72 5.68 -2.74 -1.58
CA ILE A 72 5.43 -3.40 -0.27
C ILE A 72 6.56 -3.09 0.72
N TYR A 73 7.81 -3.25 0.28
CA TYR A 73 8.95 -3.11 1.17
C TYR A 73 9.17 -1.65 1.59
N TRP A 74 8.92 -0.68 0.70
CA TRP A 74 8.89 0.74 1.06
C TRP A 74 7.88 1.04 2.16
N ARG A 75 6.64 0.54 2.03
CA ARG A 75 5.58 0.71 3.03
C ARG A 75 5.95 0.08 4.38
N LEU A 76 6.55 -1.12 4.37
CA LEU A 76 7.03 -1.78 5.59
C LEU A 76 8.19 -1.03 6.25
N ALA A 77 9.17 -0.57 5.48
CA ALA A 77 10.28 0.24 5.99
C ALA A 77 9.76 1.52 6.64
N PHE A 78 8.76 2.17 6.03
CA PHE A 78 8.13 3.33 6.62
C PHE A 78 7.37 3.01 7.91
N ALA A 79 6.58 1.92 7.95
CA ALA A 79 5.91 1.49 9.18
C ALA A 79 6.92 1.22 10.31
N ALA A 80 8.05 0.57 9.98
CA ALA A 80 9.12 0.26 10.92
C ALA A 80 9.81 1.51 11.50
N VAL A 81 9.85 2.62 10.75
CA VAL A 81 10.38 3.90 11.25
C VAL A 81 9.30 4.69 11.99
N SER A 82 8.10 4.82 11.41
CA SER A 82 7.03 5.67 11.95
C SER A 82 6.47 5.16 13.28
N LEU A 83 6.35 3.84 13.48
CA LEU A 83 5.79 3.26 14.70
C LEU A 83 6.64 3.58 15.94
N PRO A 84 7.97 3.32 15.97
CA PRO A 84 8.81 3.73 17.10
C PRO A 84 8.74 5.22 17.42
N PHE A 85 8.79 6.08 16.39
CA PHE A 85 8.66 7.53 16.58
C PHE A 85 7.30 7.92 17.17
N ALA A 86 6.22 7.28 16.73
CA ALA A 86 4.90 7.53 17.28
C ALA A 86 4.79 7.09 18.74
N TYR A 87 5.25 5.87 19.06
CA TYR A 87 5.19 5.33 20.43
C TYR A 87 6.05 6.12 21.42
N GLN A 88 7.25 6.58 21.02
CA GLN A 88 8.12 7.38 21.88
C GLN A 88 7.54 8.75 22.24
N ASN A 89 6.70 9.31 21.37
CA ASN A 89 6.10 10.63 21.57
C ASN A 89 4.72 10.57 22.22
N LEU A 90 4.08 9.41 22.33
CA LEU A 90 2.78 9.32 22.99
C LEU A 90 2.96 9.49 24.50
N PRO A 91 2.21 10.39 25.16
CA PRO A 91 2.29 10.63 26.60
C PRO A 91 1.56 9.51 27.36
N ILE A 92 2.05 8.28 27.22
CA ILE A 92 1.51 7.09 27.85
C ILE A 92 2.45 6.72 28.99
N ASP A 93 2.00 6.86 30.23
CA ASP A 93 2.72 6.30 31.36
C ASP A 93 2.48 4.78 31.42
N ASN A 94 3.56 4.01 31.26
CA ASN A 94 3.50 2.54 31.29
C ASN A 94 3.01 1.99 32.64
N GLY A 95 3.18 2.77 33.73
CA GLY A 95 2.68 2.40 35.06
C GLY A 95 1.15 2.44 35.15
N ASP A 96 0.52 3.44 34.54
CA ASP A 96 -0.94 3.64 34.55
C ASP A 96 -1.66 2.69 33.59
N LEU A 97 -1.00 2.32 32.48
CA LEU A 97 -1.54 1.35 31.53
C LEU A 97 -1.65 -0.05 32.15
N HIS A 98 -0.76 -0.40 33.08
CA HIS A 98 -0.75 -1.71 33.73
C HIS A 98 -1.74 -1.81 34.91
N ARG A 99 -2.01 -0.71 35.62
CA ARG A 99 -2.90 -0.70 36.78
C ARG A 99 -4.38 -0.53 36.42
N ASP A 100 -4.70 0.42 35.54
CA ASP A 100 -6.07 0.88 35.28
C ASP A 100 -6.39 0.89 33.77
N PHE A 101 -5.91 -0.13 33.03
CA PHE A 101 -5.96 -0.21 31.56
C PHE A 101 -7.27 0.28 30.94
N LEU A 102 -8.42 -0.21 31.41
CA LEU A 102 -9.73 0.12 30.84
C LEU A 102 -10.16 1.57 31.10
N LYS A 103 -9.82 2.12 32.26
CA LYS A 103 -10.15 3.50 32.64
C LYS A 103 -9.24 4.48 31.89
N THR A 104 -7.95 4.17 31.82
CA THR A 104 -6.97 4.90 31.02
C THR A 104 -7.37 4.90 29.55
N LEU A 105 -7.79 3.75 28.98
CA LEU A 105 -8.26 3.68 27.58
C LEU A 105 -9.51 4.53 27.30
N GLY A 106 -10.39 4.69 28.28
CA GLY A 106 -11.59 5.52 28.16
C GLY A 106 -11.31 7.02 28.20
N GLN A 107 -10.29 7.45 28.96
CA GLN A 107 -9.95 8.86 29.19
C GLN A 107 -8.84 9.39 28.26
N LEU A 108 -7.95 8.50 27.80
CA LEU A 108 -6.82 8.81 26.93
C LEU A 108 -7.20 9.58 25.65
N PRO A 109 -8.31 9.26 24.95
CA PRO A 109 -8.65 9.98 23.72
C PRO A 109 -8.96 11.46 23.95
N GLN A 110 -9.65 11.81 25.06
CA GLN A 110 -9.96 13.20 25.40
C GLN A 110 -8.70 13.97 25.80
N SER A 111 -7.80 13.36 26.58
CA SER A 111 -6.55 14.00 26.98
C SER A 111 -5.60 14.22 25.80
N LEU A 112 -5.60 13.32 24.80
CA LEU A 112 -4.82 13.49 23.56
C LEU A 112 -5.39 14.59 22.63
N LEU A 113 -6.69 14.91 22.75
CA LEU A 113 -7.38 15.91 21.94
C LEU A 113 -7.30 17.33 22.54
N ILE A 114 -7.17 17.44 23.87
CA ILE A 114 -7.13 18.70 24.64
C ILE A 114 -5.71 18.98 25.19
N GLY A 115 -4.76 18.11 24.86
CA GLY A 115 -3.44 18.04 25.48
C GLY A 115 -2.57 19.30 25.38
N GLU A 116 -1.51 19.27 26.18
CA GLU A 116 -0.48 20.29 26.27
C GLU A 116 0.14 20.62 24.90
N PRO A 117 0.72 21.83 24.74
CA PRO A 117 1.40 22.20 23.50
C PRO A 117 2.46 21.16 23.13
N PRO A 118 2.59 20.82 21.83
CA PRO A 118 3.50 19.77 21.40
C PRO A 118 4.95 20.13 21.73
N THR A 119 5.67 19.20 22.32
CA THR A 119 7.13 19.33 22.53
C THR A 119 7.87 19.44 21.20
N PHE A 120 9.14 19.89 21.23
CA PHE A 120 9.99 19.89 20.03
C PHE A 120 10.05 18.52 19.33
N HIS A 121 10.21 17.44 20.09
CA HIS A 121 10.24 16.08 19.56
C HIS A 121 8.92 15.70 18.88
N THR A 122 7.79 16.07 19.47
CA THR A 122 6.46 15.85 18.90
C THR A 122 6.26 16.66 17.62
N LYS A 123 6.72 17.93 17.60
CA LYS A 123 6.71 18.79 16.40
C LYS A 123 7.55 18.18 15.28
N PHE A 124 8.75 17.70 15.59
CA PHE A 124 9.63 17.06 14.61
C PHE A 124 9.02 15.76 14.05
N SER A 125 8.50 14.89 14.91
CA SER A 125 7.83 13.65 14.48
C SER A 125 6.59 13.94 13.65
N TYR A 126 5.81 14.96 14.01
CA TYR A 126 4.69 15.43 13.20
C TYR A 126 5.16 15.80 11.79
N VAL A 127 6.14 16.70 11.67
CA VAL A 127 6.66 17.16 10.38
C VAL A 127 7.17 15.98 9.55
N LEU A 128 7.91 15.05 10.16
CA LEU A 128 8.48 13.88 9.49
C LEU A 128 7.40 12.99 8.89
N LEU A 129 6.34 12.72 9.66
CA LEU A 129 5.18 11.95 9.22
C LEU A 129 4.39 12.71 8.14
N THR A 130 4.16 14.01 8.31
CA THR A 130 3.46 14.84 7.31
C THR A 130 4.18 14.85 5.97
N GLY A 131 5.51 15.01 5.96
CA GLY A 131 6.32 14.96 4.74
C GLY A 131 6.19 13.62 4.00
N PHE A 132 6.08 12.51 4.73
CA PHE A 132 5.84 11.20 4.14
C PHE A 132 4.43 11.06 3.55
N PHE A 133 3.41 11.52 4.26
CA PHE A 133 2.03 11.46 3.76
C PHE A 133 1.87 12.29 2.48
N LEU A 134 2.45 13.49 2.44
CA LEU A 134 2.53 14.30 1.22
C LEU A 134 3.25 13.55 0.10
N ASN A 135 4.37 12.90 0.38
CA ASN A 135 5.08 12.08 -0.60
C ASN A 135 4.19 10.96 -1.17
N THR A 136 3.49 10.25 -0.29
CA THR A 136 2.59 9.13 -0.65
C THR A 136 1.41 9.60 -1.51
N VAL A 137 0.81 10.74 -1.18
CA VAL A 137 -0.27 11.35 -1.98
C VAL A 137 0.25 11.76 -3.36
N CYS A 138 1.42 12.39 -3.44
CA CYS A 138 2.04 12.77 -4.70
C CYS A 138 2.33 11.55 -5.59
N GLU A 139 2.90 10.48 -5.03
CA GLU A 139 3.17 9.25 -5.77
C GLU A 139 1.88 8.59 -6.27
N THR A 140 0.87 8.50 -5.41
CA THR A 140 -0.43 7.92 -5.79
C THR A 140 -1.10 8.74 -6.90
N CYS A 141 -0.97 10.07 -6.84
CA CYS A 141 -1.43 10.97 -7.90
C CYS A 141 -0.69 10.72 -9.22
N ILE A 142 0.63 10.51 -9.20
CA ILE A 142 1.44 10.23 -10.39
C ILE A 142 1.11 8.84 -10.97
N GLU A 143 0.94 7.82 -10.13
CA GLU A 143 0.73 6.43 -10.54
C GLU A 143 -0.69 6.16 -11.03
N HIS A 144 -1.70 6.66 -10.31
CA HIS A 144 -3.10 6.29 -10.50
C HIS A 144 -3.99 7.47 -10.91
N GLY A 145 -3.48 8.70 -10.84
CA GLY A 145 -4.24 9.92 -11.12
C GLY A 145 -5.17 10.36 -9.99
N LEU A 146 -5.68 11.59 -10.11
CA LEU A 146 -6.53 12.27 -9.13
C LEU A 146 -7.91 11.62 -8.91
N LYS A 147 -8.36 10.76 -9.83
CA LYS A 147 -9.67 10.09 -9.76
C LYS A 147 -9.61 8.70 -9.13
N SER A 148 -8.43 8.26 -8.69
CA SER A 148 -8.26 6.94 -8.12
C SER A 148 -8.80 6.88 -6.69
N TRP A 149 -9.42 5.75 -6.32
CA TRP A 149 -9.87 5.52 -4.95
C TRP A 149 -8.72 5.57 -3.95
N GLU A 150 -7.55 5.06 -4.36
CA GLU A 150 -6.33 5.10 -3.56
C GLU A 150 -5.88 6.53 -3.26
N PHE A 151 -6.00 7.44 -4.24
CA PHE A 151 -5.66 8.85 -4.04
C PHE A 151 -6.55 9.48 -2.95
N PHE A 152 -7.87 9.35 -3.06
CA PHE A 152 -8.78 9.91 -2.05
C PHE A 152 -8.57 9.32 -0.66
N LEU A 153 -8.29 8.03 -0.56
CA LEU A 153 -7.97 7.37 0.70
C LEU A 153 -6.72 7.98 1.35
N GLN A 154 -5.63 8.16 0.60
CA GLN A 154 -4.40 8.76 1.11
C GLN A 154 -4.55 10.25 1.41
N GLU A 155 -5.24 10.98 0.54
CA GLU A 155 -5.49 12.42 0.69
C GLU A 155 -6.32 12.71 1.95
N SER A 156 -7.43 11.99 2.16
CA SER A 156 -8.26 12.14 3.35
C SER A 156 -7.49 11.89 4.64
N PHE A 157 -6.67 10.83 4.68
CA PHE A 157 -5.83 10.54 5.85
C PHE A 157 -4.75 11.61 6.08
N THR A 158 -4.20 12.16 4.99
CA THR A 158 -3.21 13.25 5.05
C THR A 158 -3.83 14.54 5.56
N ILE A 159 -5.01 14.92 5.05
CA ILE A 159 -5.76 16.10 5.50
C ILE A 159 -6.10 15.97 6.98
N PHE A 160 -6.59 14.80 7.40
CA PHE A 160 -6.85 14.49 8.81
C PHE A 160 -5.62 14.82 9.67
N PHE A 161 -4.47 14.24 9.31
CA PHE A 161 -3.26 14.42 10.11
C PHE A 161 -2.79 15.87 10.10
N ILE A 162 -2.85 16.56 8.96
CA ILE A 162 -2.45 17.97 8.86
C ILE A 162 -3.29 18.84 9.79
N CYS A 163 -4.60 18.59 9.88
CA CYS A 163 -5.52 19.37 10.72
C CYS A 163 -5.23 19.23 12.22
N THR A 164 -4.54 18.17 12.66
CA THR A 164 -4.26 17.96 14.10
C THR A 164 -3.30 18.99 14.69
N PHE A 165 -2.39 19.56 13.89
CA PHE A 165 -1.44 20.56 14.37
C PHE A 165 -2.08 21.93 14.70
N PRO A 166 -2.82 22.60 13.79
CA PRO A 166 -3.48 23.87 14.11
C PRO A 166 -4.56 23.72 15.20
N LEU A 167 -5.11 22.52 15.38
CA LEU A 167 -6.08 22.20 16.44
C LEU A 167 -5.43 21.82 17.78
N ARG A 168 -4.09 21.84 17.87
CA ARG A 168 -3.29 21.44 19.04
C ARG A 168 -3.62 20.02 19.53
N SER A 169 -3.99 19.13 18.61
CA SER A 169 -4.34 17.73 18.87
C SER A 169 -3.37 16.74 18.20
N VAL A 170 -2.09 17.11 18.11
CA VAL A 170 -1.06 16.33 17.42
C VAL A 170 -0.95 14.90 17.94
N TYR A 171 -1.05 14.70 19.27
CA TYR A 171 -1.00 13.38 19.88
C TYR A 171 -2.16 12.48 19.45
N PHE A 172 -3.36 13.05 19.27
CA PHE A 172 -4.51 12.34 18.72
C PHE A 172 -4.24 11.84 17.29
N GLY A 173 -3.63 12.69 16.45
CA GLY A 173 -3.18 12.31 15.11
C GLY A 173 -2.15 11.19 15.11
N ILE A 174 -1.11 11.32 15.95
CA ILE A 174 -0.03 10.34 16.09
C ILE A 174 -0.58 8.98 16.58
N ALA A 175 -1.50 8.98 17.55
CA ALA A 175 -2.12 7.75 18.05
C ALA A 175 -2.91 7.01 16.96
N LEU A 176 -3.69 7.75 16.15
CA LEU A 176 -4.43 7.15 15.05
C LEU A 176 -3.49 6.57 13.98
N ILE A 177 -2.44 7.31 13.61
CA ILE A 177 -1.45 6.83 12.63
C ILE A 177 -0.73 5.59 13.15
N ALA A 178 -0.35 5.55 14.42
CA ALA A 178 0.31 4.39 14.99
C ALA A 178 -0.58 3.15 14.91
N THR A 179 -1.86 3.28 15.32
CA THR A 179 -2.79 2.15 15.31
C THR A 179 -3.10 1.66 13.89
N VAL A 180 -3.32 2.58 12.94
CA VAL A 180 -3.54 2.26 11.52
C VAL A 180 -2.29 1.66 10.89
N ASN A 181 -1.10 2.23 11.08
CA ASN A 181 0.13 1.71 10.50
C ASN A 181 0.52 0.35 11.08
N LEU A 182 0.23 0.10 12.36
CA LEU A 182 0.44 -1.21 12.98
C LEU A 182 -0.40 -2.27 12.26
N GLU A 183 -1.68 -2.00 12.08
CA GLU A 183 -2.61 -2.90 11.38
C GLU A 183 -2.22 -3.10 9.90
N LYS A 184 -1.89 -2.02 9.18
CA LYS A 184 -1.41 -2.08 7.79
C LYS A 184 -0.08 -2.81 7.64
N SER A 185 0.79 -2.78 8.65
CA SER A 185 2.07 -3.51 8.60
C SER A 185 1.88 -5.03 8.52
N PHE A 186 0.87 -5.58 9.21
CA PHE A 186 0.52 -7.00 9.10
C PHE A 186 -0.02 -7.35 7.71
N TYR A 187 -0.81 -6.45 7.11
CA TYR A 187 -1.29 -6.64 5.74
C TYR A 187 -0.14 -6.69 4.74
N GLU A 188 0.76 -5.70 4.78
CA GLU A 188 1.91 -5.64 3.87
C GLU A 188 2.89 -6.79 4.12
N LEU A 189 3.05 -7.25 5.37
CA LEU A 189 3.83 -8.45 5.69
C LEU A 189 3.20 -9.70 5.06
N SER A 190 1.88 -9.85 5.10
CA SER A 190 1.19 -10.96 4.42
C SER A 190 1.42 -10.93 2.91
N ARG A 191 1.32 -9.75 2.27
CA ARG A 191 1.60 -9.55 0.83
C ARG A 191 3.05 -9.88 0.48
N LEU A 192 4.00 -9.45 1.32
CA LEU A 192 5.42 -9.76 1.15
C LEU A 192 5.66 -11.28 1.18
N LEU A 193 5.14 -11.96 2.20
CA LEU A 193 5.27 -13.41 2.34
C LEU A 193 4.62 -14.16 1.17
N CYS A 194 3.49 -13.67 0.66
CA CYS A 194 2.84 -14.22 -0.53
C CYS A 194 3.71 -14.05 -1.79
N CYS A 195 4.28 -12.87 -2.01
CA CYS A 195 5.20 -12.62 -3.12
C CYS A 195 6.45 -13.51 -3.06
N ILE A 196 7.10 -13.61 -1.89
CA ILE A 196 8.27 -14.45 -1.70
C ILE A 196 7.91 -15.93 -1.87
N SER A 197 6.74 -16.35 -1.39
CA SER A 197 6.21 -17.70 -1.59
C SER A 197 6.04 -18.03 -3.07
N SER A 198 5.50 -17.10 -3.87
CA SER A 198 5.33 -17.29 -5.31
C SER A 198 6.67 -17.41 -6.03
N ILE A 199 7.64 -16.54 -5.72
CA ILE A 199 9.00 -16.58 -6.28
C ILE A 199 9.72 -17.88 -5.90
N GLY A 200 9.68 -18.24 -4.62
CA GLY A 200 10.37 -19.42 -4.08
C GLY A 200 9.59 -20.73 -4.20
N LYS A 201 8.38 -20.71 -4.77
CA LYS A 201 7.43 -21.83 -4.83
C LYS A 201 7.26 -22.57 -3.49
N SER A 202 7.23 -21.82 -2.39
CA SER A 202 7.24 -22.37 -1.03
C SER A 202 5.84 -22.41 -0.42
N ASN A 203 5.33 -23.63 -0.21
CA ASN A 203 4.03 -23.86 0.43
C ASN A 203 4.02 -23.45 1.91
N ILE A 204 5.16 -23.49 2.60
CA ILE A 204 5.27 -23.06 4.01
C ILE A 204 5.04 -21.56 4.10
N LEU A 205 5.73 -20.77 3.27
CA LEU A 205 5.56 -19.32 3.23
C LEU A 205 4.13 -18.92 2.83
N LEU A 206 3.49 -19.69 1.96
CA LEU A 206 2.08 -19.47 1.59
C LEU A 206 1.16 -19.63 2.80
N LYS A 207 1.33 -20.72 3.58
CA LYS A 207 0.55 -20.95 4.81
C LYS A 207 0.82 -19.88 5.86
N THR A 208 2.07 -19.44 6.01
CA THR A 208 2.43 -18.33 6.91
C THR A 208 1.77 -17.02 6.46
N SER A 209 1.78 -16.71 5.16
CA SER A 209 1.10 -15.54 4.60
C SER A 209 -0.40 -15.53 4.93
N SER A 210 -1.09 -16.66 4.78
CA SER A 210 -2.48 -16.82 5.18
C SER A 210 -2.70 -16.63 6.69
N GLY A 211 -1.79 -17.16 7.53
CA GLY A 211 -1.86 -16.98 8.98
C GLY A 211 -1.70 -15.51 9.39
N VAL A 212 -0.78 -14.79 8.77
CA VAL A 212 -0.60 -13.34 8.99
C VAL A 212 -1.82 -12.55 8.48
N LEU A 213 -2.43 -12.95 7.36
CA LEU A 213 -3.65 -12.31 6.86
C LEU A 213 -4.83 -12.49 7.83
N LEU A 214 -4.95 -13.67 8.43
CA LEU A 214 -5.95 -13.94 9.45
C LEU A 214 -5.73 -13.04 10.67
N LEU A 215 -4.49 -12.94 11.16
CA LEU A 215 -4.14 -12.02 12.26
C LEU A 215 -4.49 -10.57 11.92
N HIS A 216 -4.12 -10.11 10.72
CA HIS A 216 -4.52 -8.79 10.21
C HIS A 216 -6.03 -8.62 10.23
N THR A 217 -6.81 -9.62 9.82
CA THR A 217 -8.27 -9.55 9.82
C THR A 217 -8.85 -9.36 11.22
N PHE A 218 -8.29 -10.06 12.23
CA PHE A 218 -8.69 -9.86 13.62
C PHE A 218 -8.35 -8.45 14.13
N LEU A 219 -7.14 -7.96 13.84
CA LEU A 219 -6.73 -6.60 14.20
C LEU A 219 -7.58 -5.54 13.50
N TRP A 220 -7.88 -5.75 12.22
CA TRP A 220 -8.73 -4.90 11.41
C TRP A 220 -10.14 -4.81 12.02
N CYS A 221 -10.76 -5.95 12.36
CA CYS A 221 -12.07 -5.96 13.02
C CYS A 221 -12.04 -5.22 14.37
N GLY A 222 -11.02 -5.45 15.20
CA GLY A 222 -10.89 -4.74 16.47
C GLY A 222 -10.72 -3.23 16.26
N LEU A 223 -9.91 -2.82 15.28
CA LEU A 223 -9.63 -1.42 14.99
C LEU A 223 -10.85 -0.72 14.40
N TYR A 224 -11.40 -1.22 13.29
CA TYR A 224 -12.44 -0.53 12.51
C TYR A 224 -13.85 -0.78 13.05
N CYS A 225 -14.15 -1.91 13.71
CA CYS A 225 -15.48 -2.12 14.29
C CYS A 225 -15.62 -1.60 15.72
N TYR A 226 -14.50 -1.40 16.45
CA TYR A 226 -14.55 -0.99 17.86
C TYR A 226 -13.73 0.27 18.16
N VAL A 227 -12.41 0.24 17.94
CA VAL A 227 -11.52 1.32 18.39
C VAL A 227 -11.78 2.65 17.67
N LEU A 228 -11.82 2.65 16.32
CA LEU A 228 -12.05 3.86 15.52
C LEU A 228 -13.41 4.50 15.82
N PRO A 229 -14.53 3.76 15.73
CA PRO A 229 -15.84 4.33 16.00
C PRO A 229 -15.95 4.92 17.40
N LYS A 230 -15.51 4.15 18.41
CA LYS A 230 -15.68 4.53 19.82
C LYS A 230 -14.77 5.68 20.25
N TYR A 231 -13.52 5.70 19.81
CA TYR A 231 -12.51 6.61 20.37
C TYR A 231 -12.05 7.71 19.42
N PHE A 232 -12.20 7.55 18.10
CA PHE A 232 -11.67 8.50 17.12
C PHE A 232 -12.73 9.20 16.26
N LEU A 233 -13.83 8.54 15.91
CA LEU A 233 -14.87 9.13 15.05
C LEU A 233 -15.85 10.03 15.81
N ILE A 234 -16.22 9.64 17.03
CA ILE A 234 -17.23 10.35 17.84
C ILE A 234 -16.60 11.53 18.61
N LEU A 235 -15.33 11.42 18.99
CA LEU A 235 -14.70 12.36 19.91
C LEU A 235 -14.50 13.79 19.36
N PRO A 236 -14.12 13.98 18.09
CA PRO A 236 -14.04 15.32 17.50
C PRO A 236 -15.39 16.05 17.47
N VAL A 237 -16.50 15.30 17.41
CA VAL A 237 -17.87 15.84 17.41
C VAL A 237 -18.23 16.42 18.78
N TYR A 238 -17.88 15.74 19.87
CA TYR A 238 -18.12 16.27 21.22
C TYR A 238 -17.33 17.56 21.50
N LYS A 239 -16.11 17.69 20.98
CA LYS A 239 -15.32 18.94 21.09
C LYS A 239 -15.94 20.12 20.31
N LEU A 240 -16.79 19.84 19.32
CA LEU A 240 -17.54 20.86 18.57
C LEU A 240 -18.71 21.41 19.41
N GLU A 241 -19.31 20.58 20.28
CA GLU A 241 -20.43 20.95 21.14
C GLU A 241 -20.01 21.79 22.36
N ASP A 242 -18.79 21.57 22.88
CA ASP A 242 -18.24 22.26 24.08
C ASP A 242 -17.83 23.74 23.86
N GLY A 243 -18.25 24.37 22.76
CA GLY A 243 -18.11 25.82 22.57
C GLY A 243 -16.70 26.28 22.18
N GLY A 244 -16.01 25.52 21.33
CA GLY A 244 -14.72 25.96 20.77
C GLY A 244 -14.82 27.30 20.03
N ASP A 245 -13.80 28.15 20.19
CA ASP A 245 -13.66 29.42 19.48
C ASP A 245 -14.04 29.26 18.00
N GLY A 246 -14.98 30.08 17.53
CA GLY A 246 -15.53 30.00 16.16
C GLY A 246 -14.49 30.01 15.03
N SER A 247 -13.26 30.44 15.33
CA SER A 247 -12.11 30.42 14.43
C SER A 247 -11.60 29.00 14.08
N HIS A 248 -11.86 27.99 14.91
CA HIS A 248 -11.34 26.62 14.74
C HIS A 248 -12.41 25.60 14.32
N VAL A 249 -13.67 26.01 14.24
CA VAL A 249 -14.81 25.14 13.87
C VAL A 249 -14.63 24.55 12.47
N SER A 250 -14.17 25.35 11.49
CA SER A 250 -13.94 24.89 10.11
C SER A 250 -12.86 23.80 10.03
N LEU A 251 -11.77 23.94 10.80
CA LEU A 251 -10.69 22.96 10.89
C LEU A 251 -11.15 21.69 11.62
N LEU A 252 -11.96 21.81 12.66
CA LEU A 252 -12.50 20.66 13.39
C LEU A 252 -13.50 19.86 12.55
N LEU A 253 -14.34 20.55 11.77
CA LEU A 253 -15.21 19.92 10.78
C LEU A 253 -14.37 19.21 9.71
N LEU A 254 -13.34 19.86 9.17
CA LEU A 254 -12.45 19.24 8.18
C LEU A 254 -11.75 18.00 8.73
N LEU A 255 -11.25 18.05 9.97
CA LEU A 255 -10.68 16.89 10.67
C LEU A 255 -11.70 15.76 10.82
N THR A 256 -12.95 16.09 11.16
CA THR A 256 -14.03 15.11 11.33
C THR A 256 -14.43 14.49 10.00
N PHE A 257 -14.71 15.29 8.97
CA PHE A 257 -15.07 14.76 7.65
C PHE A 257 -13.95 13.94 7.02
N SER A 258 -12.69 14.34 7.20
CA SER A 258 -11.55 13.59 6.67
C SER A 258 -11.38 12.22 7.32
N ILE A 259 -11.55 12.09 8.64
CA ILE A 259 -11.48 10.77 9.30
C ILE A 259 -12.69 9.88 8.94
N TRP A 260 -13.89 10.46 8.80
CA TRP A 260 -15.08 9.74 8.36
C TRP A 260 -14.97 9.26 6.92
N ALA A 261 -14.46 10.12 6.02
CA ALA A 261 -14.20 9.77 4.63
C ALA A 261 -13.16 8.63 4.56
N TYR A 262 -12.04 8.76 5.29
CA TYR A 262 -11.03 7.71 5.38
C TYR A 262 -11.64 6.38 5.88
N PHE A 263 -12.41 6.42 6.96
CA PHE A 263 -13.07 5.24 7.53
C PHE A 263 -13.99 4.55 6.52
N GLY A 264 -14.91 5.29 5.90
CA GLY A 264 -15.84 4.74 4.92
C GLY A 264 -15.11 4.14 3.71
N MET A 265 -14.04 4.81 3.25
CA MET A 265 -13.25 4.34 2.13
C MET A 265 -12.46 3.06 2.44
N GLU A 266 -11.82 3.01 3.62
CA GLU A 266 -11.02 1.87 4.06
C GLU A 266 -11.90 0.63 4.30
N VAL A 267 -13.08 0.80 4.91
CA VAL A 267 -14.06 -0.28 5.07
C VAL A 267 -14.48 -0.87 3.73
N TYR A 268 -14.76 0.00 2.75
CA TYR A 268 -15.11 -0.43 1.41
C TYR A 268 -13.96 -1.17 0.70
N SER A 269 -12.73 -0.66 0.77
CA SER A 269 -11.56 -1.24 0.07
C SER A 269 -10.90 -2.42 0.78
N SER A 270 -11.33 -2.73 2.01
CA SER A 270 -10.67 -3.71 2.88
C SER A 270 -10.59 -5.12 2.28
N PRO A 271 -9.60 -5.93 2.69
CA PRO A 271 -9.55 -7.34 2.33
C PRO A 271 -10.78 -8.11 2.83
N LEU A 272 -11.32 -7.73 3.99
CA LEU A 272 -12.50 -8.35 4.56
C LEU A 272 -13.76 -8.06 3.73
N SER A 273 -13.98 -6.82 3.29
CA SER A 273 -15.10 -6.51 2.41
C SER A 273 -15.02 -7.28 1.10
N LYS A 274 -13.81 -7.41 0.53
CA LYS A 274 -13.56 -8.24 -0.66
C LYS A 274 -13.84 -9.73 -0.41
N LEU A 275 -13.40 -10.27 0.73
CA LEU A 275 -13.68 -11.66 1.14
C LEU A 275 -15.17 -11.92 1.33
N LEU A 276 -15.88 -11.00 1.98
CA LEU A 276 -17.33 -11.08 2.18
C LEU A 276 -18.08 -11.03 0.86
N LEU A 277 -17.71 -10.10 -0.03
CA LEU A 277 -18.28 -10.03 -1.38
C LEU A 277 -17.99 -11.32 -2.16
N ASP A 278 -16.77 -11.83 -2.14
CA ASP A 278 -16.41 -13.07 -2.83
C ASP A 278 -17.19 -14.28 -2.30
N HIS A 279 -17.43 -14.35 -0.99
CA HIS A 279 -18.28 -15.38 -0.38
C HIS A 279 -19.75 -15.25 -0.80
N ILE A 280 -20.29 -14.03 -0.83
CA ILE A 280 -21.68 -13.75 -1.23
C ILE A 280 -21.91 -14.05 -2.72
N TYR A 281 -20.94 -13.73 -3.58
CA TYR A 281 -21.04 -13.94 -5.02
C TYR A 281 -20.54 -15.33 -5.49
N GLY A 282 -20.22 -16.23 -4.56
CA GLY A 282 -19.82 -17.62 -4.87
C GLY A 282 -18.52 -17.75 -5.67
N ASN A 283 -17.67 -16.71 -5.66
CA ASN A 283 -16.40 -16.70 -6.39
C ASN A 283 -15.26 -17.12 -5.47
N HIS A 284 -14.79 -18.37 -5.59
CA HIS A 284 -13.56 -18.80 -4.92
C HIS A 284 -12.34 -18.16 -5.59
N ARG A 285 -11.93 -16.98 -5.11
CA ARG A 285 -10.71 -16.32 -5.57
C ARG A 285 -9.48 -16.87 -4.85
N ALA A 286 -8.37 -16.98 -5.59
CA ALA A 286 -7.07 -17.32 -5.03
C ALA A 286 -6.60 -16.24 -4.05
N LEU A 287 -5.82 -16.62 -3.03
CA LEU A 287 -5.24 -15.72 -2.02
C LEU A 287 -4.56 -14.49 -2.64
N GLU A 288 -3.86 -14.68 -3.76
CA GLU A 288 -3.20 -13.61 -4.51
C GLU A 288 -4.20 -12.54 -4.98
N LYS A 289 -5.37 -12.92 -5.49
CA LYS A 289 -6.42 -11.97 -5.91
C LYS A 289 -7.01 -11.17 -4.73
N ILE A 290 -7.05 -11.76 -3.54
CA ILE A 290 -7.53 -11.09 -2.32
C ILE A 290 -6.49 -10.08 -1.83
N LEU A 291 -5.20 -10.44 -1.89
CA LEU A 291 -4.07 -9.64 -1.41
C LEU A 291 -3.65 -8.50 -2.36
N PHE A 292 -3.87 -8.64 -3.66
CA PHE A 292 -3.46 -7.65 -4.66
C PHE A 292 -4.64 -6.93 -5.31
N GLY A 293 -5.87 -7.44 -5.17
CA GLY A 293 -7.06 -6.85 -5.80
C GLY A 293 -7.09 -7.05 -7.32
N LEU A 294 -8.25 -6.84 -7.92
CA LEU A 294 -8.53 -7.06 -9.36
C LEU A 294 -7.91 -6.01 -10.30
N ASN A 295 -7.07 -5.11 -9.81
CA ASN A 295 -6.67 -3.93 -10.58
C ASN A 295 -5.17 -3.93 -10.86
N GLU A 296 -4.77 -4.78 -11.80
CA GLU A 296 -3.58 -4.56 -12.62
C GLU A 296 -3.83 -5.30 -13.93
N ASN A 297 -3.94 -4.55 -15.04
CA ASN A 297 -4.09 -5.03 -16.42
C ASN A 297 -2.95 -5.97 -16.91
N ALA A 298 -2.10 -6.46 -16.00
CA ALA A 298 -1.08 -7.47 -16.19
C ALA A 298 -1.53 -8.88 -15.76
N GLU A 299 -2.64 -9.01 -15.01
CA GLU A 299 -3.04 -10.28 -14.38
C GLU A 299 -3.93 -11.16 -15.28
N GLU A 300 -4.63 -10.60 -16.28
CA GLU A 300 -5.40 -11.41 -17.24
C GLU A 300 -4.49 -12.35 -18.04
N ASP A 301 -3.29 -11.92 -18.44
CA ASP A 301 -2.38 -12.77 -19.20
C ASP A 301 -1.75 -13.87 -18.33
N PHE A 302 -1.44 -13.60 -17.05
CA PHE A 302 -0.81 -14.57 -16.14
C PHE A 302 -1.81 -15.59 -15.57
N ILE A 303 -3.05 -15.17 -15.26
CA ILE A 303 -4.10 -16.07 -14.77
C ILE A 303 -4.57 -17.01 -15.89
N ILE A 304 -4.71 -16.51 -17.12
CA ILE A 304 -5.04 -17.36 -18.27
C ILE A 304 -3.92 -18.39 -18.51
N GLU A 305 -2.66 -17.98 -18.45
CA GLU A 305 -1.52 -18.88 -18.67
C GLU A 305 -1.38 -19.95 -17.57
N ASN A 306 -1.49 -19.59 -16.29
CA ASN A 306 -1.43 -20.57 -15.19
C ASN A 306 -2.63 -21.50 -15.13
N HIS A 307 -3.85 -21.00 -15.39
CA HIS A 307 -5.04 -21.85 -15.40
C HIS A 307 -5.05 -22.79 -16.61
N MET A 308 -4.50 -22.34 -17.75
CA MET A 308 -4.33 -23.17 -18.94
C MET A 308 -3.26 -24.24 -18.70
N ASN A 309 -2.12 -23.91 -18.11
CA ASN A 309 -1.05 -24.87 -17.79
C ASN A 309 -1.52 -25.93 -16.77
N HIS A 310 -2.24 -25.53 -15.73
CA HIS A 310 -2.77 -26.48 -14.74
C HIS A 310 -3.86 -27.39 -15.33
N SER A 311 -4.66 -26.89 -16.30
CA SER A 311 -5.64 -27.73 -17.02
C SER A 311 -4.96 -28.72 -17.98
N ILE A 312 -3.84 -28.33 -18.60
CA ILE A 312 -3.05 -29.19 -19.48
C ILE A 312 -2.35 -30.28 -18.67
N GLU A 313 -1.74 -29.95 -17.53
CA GLU A 313 -1.11 -30.96 -16.66
C GLU A 313 -2.11 -31.98 -16.11
N ARG A 314 -3.31 -31.53 -15.73
CA ARG A 314 -4.39 -32.40 -15.25
C ARG A 314 -4.87 -33.35 -16.36
N ASN A 315 -5.05 -32.83 -17.58
CA ASN A 315 -5.40 -33.64 -18.75
C ASN A 315 -4.30 -34.63 -19.15
N ILE A 316 -3.02 -34.26 -19.02
CA ILE A 316 -1.88 -35.15 -19.30
C ILE A 316 -1.78 -36.25 -18.22
N GLN A 317 -2.05 -35.93 -16.95
CA GLN A 317 -2.12 -36.93 -15.88
C GLN A 317 -3.28 -37.90 -16.07
N GLU A 318 -4.46 -37.40 -16.48
CA GLU A 318 -5.60 -38.25 -16.82
C GLU A 318 -5.33 -39.13 -18.06
N GLU A 319 -4.68 -38.61 -19.11
CA GLU A 319 -4.26 -39.42 -20.27
C GLU A 319 -3.21 -40.47 -19.88
N ARG A 320 -2.26 -40.16 -18.99
CA ARG A 320 -1.29 -41.15 -18.48
C ARG A 320 -1.95 -42.21 -17.61
N ALA A 321 -2.88 -41.83 -16.74
CA ALA A 321 -3.63 -42.78 -15.92
C ALA A 321 -4.53 -43.70 -16.76
N MET A 322 -5.12 -43.18 -17.85
CA MET A 322 -5.87 -44.00 -18.82
C MET A 322 -4.98 -44.88 -19.69
N SER A 323 -3.76 -44.44 -20.00
CA SER A 323 -2.76 -45.24 -20.73
C SER A 323 -2.22 -46.39 -19.88
N ASP A 324 -1.93 -46.16 -18.59
CA ASP A 324 -1.44 -47.20 -17.68
C ASP A 324 -2.49 -48.26 -17.34
N TRP A 325 -3.78 -47.96 -17.49
CA TRP A 325 -4.87 -48.94 -17.37
C TRP A 325 -5.07 -49.81 -18.63
N SER A 326 -4.38 -49.53 -19.74
CA SER A 326 -4.64 -50.19 -21.02
C SER A 326 -3.74 -51.40 -21.35
N HIS A 327 -2.81 -51.79 -20.47
CA HIS A 327 -2.12 -53.10 -20.52
C HIS A 327 -1.72 -53.57 -19.11
N PRO A 328 -2.07 -54.79 -18.65
CA PRO A 328 -1.86 -56.04 -19.38
C PRO A 328 -2.98 -57.10 -19.32
N HIS A 329 -2.77 -58.13 -20.14
CA HIS A 329 -3.38 -59.46 -20.18
C HIS A 329 -4.62 -59.72 -21.07
N SER A 330 -4.28 -60.38 -22.18
CA SER A 330 -5.08 -61.31 -22.98
C SER A 330 -6.16 -62.08 -22.22
N GLY A 331 -7.36 -62.12 -22.82
CA GLY A 331 -8.26 -63.26 -22.69
C GLY A 331 -9.74 -62.90 -22.47
N LYS A 332 -10.53 -63.12 -23.52
CA LYS A 332 -12.00 -63.39 -23.53
C LYS A 332 -12.99 -62.21 -23.49
N LYS A 333 -13.70 -62.12 -24.63
CA LYS A 333 -15.16 -61.89 -24.87
C LYS A 333 -15.86 -60.62 -24.32
N ARG A 334 -16.35 -59.84 -25.31
CA ARG A 334 -17.66 -59.14 -25.41
C ARG A 334 -18.15 -58.33 -24.20
N SER A 335 -18.28 -57.02 -24.39
CA SER A 335 -19.58 -56.35 -24.42
C SER A 335 -19.47 -54.99 -25.13
N GLN A 336 -20.45 -54.66 -25.96
CA GLN A 336 -20.61 -53.35 -26.55
C GLN A 336 -20.97 -52.36 -25.45
N CYS A 337 -20.11 -51.36 -25.22
CA CYS A 337 -20.50 -50.10 -24.61
C CYS A 337 -20.09 -49.01 -25.59
N LYS A 338 -21.05 -48.17 -25.99
CA LYS A 338 -20.83 -47.07 -26.94
C LYS A 338 -19.81 -46.09 -26.34
N VAL A 339 -18.56 -46.18 -26.79
CA VAL A 339 -17.53 -45.16 -26.52
C VAL A 339 -17.99 -43.86 -27.17
N PRO A 340 -18.14 -42.75 -26.43
CA PRO A 340 -18.41 -41.45 -27.05
C PRO A 340 -17.23 -41.08 -27.93
N ASP A 341 -17.53 -40.59 -29.13
CA ASP A 341 -16.63 -40.40 -30.26
C ASP A 341 -15.41 -39.50 -29.93
N GLN A 342 -14.36 -40.09 -29.36
CA GLN A 342 -13.13 -39.40 -28.91
C GLN A 342 -12.41 -38.67 -30.05
N ARG A 343 -12.64 -39.05 -31.31
CA ARG A 343 -12.10 -38.35 -32.49
C ARG A 343 -12.70 -36.95 -32.62
N LYS A 344 -14.00 -36.80 -32.40
CA LYS A 344 -14.71 -35.51 -32.52
C LYS A 344 -14.26 -34.50 -31.45
N ASN A 345 -13.93 -35.00 -30.25
CA ASN A 345 -13.42 -34.15 -29.17
C ASN A 345 -11.96 -33.68 -29.41
N ARG A 346 -11.11 -34.55 -29.99
CA ARG A 346 -9.74 -34.17 -30.41
C ARG A 346 -9.74 -33.15 -31.55
N GLU A 347 -10.66 -33.26 -32.51
CA GLU A 347 -10.80 -32.29 -33.59
C GLU A 347 -11.28 -30.93 -33.07
N ASN A 348 -12.27 -30.90 -32.18
CA ASN A 348 -12.75 -29.67 -31.56
C ASN A 348 -11.67 -28.97 -30.72
N MET A 349 -10.87 -29.72 -29.96
CA MET A 349 -9.74 -29.17 -29.19
C MET A 349 -8.64 -28.58 -30.08
N ARG A 350 -8.33 -29.24 -31.22
CA ARG A 350 -7.37 -28.70 -32.21
C ARG A 350 -7.91 -27.43 -32.87
N LEU A 351 -9.19 -27.40 -33.20
CA LEU A 351 -9.86 -26.22 -33.77
C LEU A 351 -9.88 -25.05 -32.78
N MET A 352 -10.16 -25.32 -31.50
CA MET A 352 -10.10 -24.31 -30.44
C MET A 352 -8.67 -23.77 -30.26
N TYR A 353 -7.67 -24.64 -30.24
CA TYR A 353 -6.26 -24.24 -30.16
C TYR A 353 -5.81 -23.39 -31.35
N GLN A 354 -6.21 -23.76 -32.56
CA GLN A 354 -5.93 -22.96 -33.76
C GLN A 354 -6.65 -21.61 -33.73
N THR A 355 -7.90 -21.58 -33.25
CA THR A 355 -8.69 -20.35 -33.09
C THR A 355 -8.04 -19.40 -32.11
N VAL A 356 -7.62 -19.90 -30.93
CA VAL A 356 -6.91 -19.10 -29.91
C VAL A 356 -5.57 -18.57 -30.46
N LYS A 357 -4.79 -19.40 -31.16
CA LYS A 357 -3.56 -18.94 -31.84
C LYS A 357 -3.84 -17.83 -32.86
N CYS A 358 -4.95 -17.95 -33.61
CA CYS A 358 -5.35 -16.94 -34.58
C CYS A 358 -5.73 -15.62 -33.90
N VAL A 359 -6.52 -15.68 -32.82
CA VAL A 359 -6.92 -14.50 -32.03
C VAL A 359 -5.70 -13.80 -31.41
N ILE A 360 -4.76 -14.53 -30.83
CA ILE A 360 -3.50 -13.97 -30.29
C ILE A 360 -2.70 -13.28 -31.40
N ARG A 361 -2.61 -13.90 -32.59
CA ARG A 361 -1.89 -13.33 -33.74
C ARG A 361 -2.58 -12.07 -34.28
N ILE A 362 -3.91 -12.03 -34.30
CA ILE A 362 -4.71 -10.86 -34.67
C ILE A 362 -4.50 -9.73 -33.65
N ARG A 363 -4.58 -10.02 -32.34
CA ARG A 363 -4.30 -9.04 -31.27
C ARG A 363 -2.91 -8.43 -31.41
N ARG A 364 -1.89 -9.25 -31.67
CA ARG A 364 -0.50 -8.77 -31.90
C ARG A 364 -0.39 -7.91 -33.16
N LYS A 365 -1.09 -8.25 -34.25
CA LYS A 365 -1.12 -7.42 -35.47
C LYS A 365 -1.84 -6.09 -35.23
N LEU A 366 -2.99 -6.10 -34.55
CA LEU A 366 -3.73 -4.87 -34.22
C LEU A 366 -2.94 -3.94 -33.30
N LYS A 367 -2.18 -4.49 -32.34
CA LYS A 367 -1.27 -3.71 -31.50
C LYS A 367 -0.17 -3.05 -32.34
N LYS A 368 0.49 -3.81 -33.23
CA LYS A 368 1.50 -3.25 -34.15
C LYS A 368 0.94 -2.15 -35.06
N ILE A 369 -0.28 -2.30 -35.57
CA ILE A 369 -0.95 -1.28 -36.40
C ILE A 369 -1.25 -0.01 -35.59
N ARG A 370 -1.71 -0.15 -34.33
CA ARG A 370 -1.89 1.02 -33.44
C ARG A 370 -0.58 1.71 -33.12
N ASP A 371 0.48 0.94 -32.85
CA ASP A 371 1.80 1.48 -32.55
C ASP A 371 2.43 2.17 -33.77
N GLN A 372 2.17 1.67 -34.99
CA GLN A 372 2.55 2.34 -36.24
C GLN A 372 1.76 3.63 -36.47
N LYS A 373 0.43 3.59 -36.34
CA LYS A 373 -0.40 4.80 -36.47
C LYS A 373 -0.03 5.87 -35.45
N ALA A 374 0.27 5.50 -34.20
CA ALA A 374 0.70 6.42 -33.16
C ALA A 374 2.08 7.06 -33.46
N LYS A 375 2.93 6.38 -34.23
CA LYS A 375 4.19 6.95 -34.74
C LYS A 375 3.95 7.87 -35.93
N GLU A 376 3.04 7.53 -36.84
CA GLU A 376 2.67 8.37 -37.99
C GLU A 376 2.04 9.71 -37.52
N THR A 377 1.17 9.70 -36.51
CA THR A 377 0.64 10.95 -35.91
C THR A 377 1.70 11.81 -35.19
N PHE A 378 2.87 11.26 -34.87
CA PHE A 378 3.97 12.00 -34.26
C PHE A 378 4.87 12.69 -35.29
N TYR A 379 4.85 12.25 -36.56
CA TYR A 379 5.62 12.85 -37.66
C TYR A 379 4.83 13.88 -38.50
N ASP A 380 3.49 13.93 -38.36
CA ASP A 380 2.63 14.90 -39.05
C ASP A 380 2.36 16.19 -38.24
N ALA A 381 2.99 16.37 -37.07
CA ALA A 381 2.94 17.64 -36.37
C ALA A 381 3.86 18.65 -37.08
N PRO A 382 3.35 19.77 -37.64
CA PRO A 382 4.19 20.73 -38.34
C PRO A 382 5.23 21.32 -37.38
N PRO A 383 6.47 21.57 -37.84
CA PRO A 383 7.49 22.16 -37.01
C PRO A 383 7.02 23.56 -36.58
N PHE A 384 6.93 23.76 -35.27
CA PHE A 384 6.73 25.07 -34.68
C PHE A 384 7.90 25.96 -35.10
N MET A 385 7.65 26.86 -36.04
CA MET A 385 8.61 27.87 -36.49
C MET A 385 8.87 28.83 -35.32
N GLU A 386 10.05 28.70 -34.72
CA GLU A 386 10.70 29.79 -34.01
C GLU A 386 11.01 30.90 -35.03
N GLY A 387 10.27 32.00 -34.94
CA GLY A 387 10.38 33.17 -35.81
C GLY A 387 10.24 34.45 -35.01
N GLU A 388 11.39 35.05 -34.71
CA GLU A 388 11.63 36.36 -34.14
C GLU A 388 10.80 37.53 -34.75
N LYS A 389 10.64 38.57 -33.90
CA LYS A 389 10.73 40.02 -34.14
C LYS A 389 9.48 40.84 -34.57
N LYS A 390 9.22 41.79 -33.65
CA LYS A 390 9.10 43.26 -33.84
C LYS A 390 7.77 43.89 -34.29
N THR A 391 7.46 44.93 -33.51
CA THR A 391 6.84 46.24 -33.83
C THR A 391 5.34 46.31 -34.06
N GLY A 392 4.74 47.21 -33.27
CA GLY A 392 3.35 47.61 -33.20
C GLY A 392 3.16 48.29 -31.85
#